data_AF-A0A139CZM9-F1
#
_entry.id   AF-A0A139CZM9-F1
#
_cell.length_a   1.000
_cell.length_b   1.000
_cell.length_c   1.000
_cell.angle_alpha   90.00
_cell.angle_beta   90.00
_cell.angle_gamma   90.00
#
_symmetry.space_group_name_H-M   'P 1'
#
loop_
_entity.id
_entity.type
_entity.pdbx_description
1 polymer ?
#
loop_
_entity_poly.entity_id
_entity_poly.type
_entity_poly.pdbx_seq_one_letter_code
_entity_poly.pdbx_strand_id
1 'polypeptide(L)'
;MTKLTQKLLYKMKYRHYIRKANLDSFWFGFELNKINYYKNSYAENFCFILYQDEDDFRYYAIPYTNLKPILKEDNLDNLKDRYRWSGHIRDNILNIKNYKIDVAKYHNIDIEDIENPYLNSGTSFGLLHQKKQIIAYGPPGTGKTYHTKRKSVENIMNGGVTMDNLEQEYIDQQYGELKEKGHIEFITFHPSYSYEEFVEGITIDIDSTGKPTENLRYKLKQGLFKQMVMRSLSEAIGDQDPNSSLEYLIKKYRDQMSSVTSEIADIKEKRELIKTWWEDKPRFVLIIDEINRGDISKVFGELITLLEADKRLGMENELTVKLPYSQEEFAIPPNLYVIGTMNTADKSIALIDVALRRRFGFMEMSPDFGVLRKEHIEKNSEALKNEGVYDGLEKSIDALEIINNRIAADPSVGRDRQIGHSFLFKVQTQSDLILVWKNEILPLLEEYYYGQYSRINELLFQKADDTSWLSQNEGIKDFAEYEDLNAFLDEVNSNE
;
A
#
# COMPACT_ATOMS: atom_id res chain seq x y z
N MET A 1 -10.61 39.11 7.40
CA MET A 1 -10.77 37.81 8.13
C MET A 1 -12.21 37.31 8.17
N THR A 2 -12.55 36.27 7.42
CA THR A 2 -13.68 35.41 7.81
C THR A 2 -13.33 34.73 9.14
N LYS A 3 -14.24 34.74 10.12
CA LYS A 3 -14.04 34.12 11.46
C LYS A 3 -13.55 32.66 11.41
N LEU A 4 -13.78 31.98 10.29
CA LEU A 4 -13.40 30.60 10.04
C LEU A 4 -11.87 30.45 9.90
N THR A 5 -11.21 31.33 9.15
CA THR A 5 -9.77 31.25 8.82
C THR A 5 -8.88 31.52 10.03
N GLN A 6 -9.25 32.48 10.89
CA GLN A 6 -8.56 32.70 12.17
C GLN A 6 -8.67 31.49 13.09
N LYS A 7 -9.86 30.90 13.17
CA LYS A 7 -10.12 29.75 14.04
C LYS A 7 -9.37 28.50 13.56
N LEU A 8 -9.21 28.36 12.24
CA LEU A 8 -8.42 27.30 11.62
C LEU A 8 -6.91 27.47 11.82
N LEU A 9 -6.35 28.63 11.47
CA LEU A 9 -4.92 28.90 11.69
C LEU A 9 -4.55 28.81 13.18
N TYR A 10 -5.47 29.20 14.07
CA TYR A 10 -5.32 29.03 15.52
C TYR A 10 -5.27 27.55 15.92
N LYS A 11 -6.14 26.69 15.39
CA LYS A 11 -6.09 25.24 15.62
C LYS A 11 -4.80 24.59 15.09
N MET A 12 -4.36 25.00 13.90
CA MET A 12 -3.19 24.42 13.21
C MET A 12 -1.85 24.84 13.82
N LYS A 13 -1.77 26.00 14.48
CA LYS A 13 -0.55 26.55 15.09
C LYS A 13 0.06 25.62 16.15
N TYR A 14 -0.74 24.77 16.79
CA TYR A 14 -0.28 23.85 17.81
C TYR A 14 0.48 22.65 17.24
N ARG A 15 0.09 22.15 16.05
CA ARG A 15 0.65 20.93 15.45
C ARG A 15 1.61 21.20 14.28
N HIS A 16 1.57 22.39 13.68
CA HIS A 16 2.36 22.71 12.49
C HIS A 16 3.21 23.96 12.67
N TYR A 17 4.32 24.02 11.93
CA TYR A 17 5.21 25.17 11.95
C TYR A 17 4.70 26.22 10.95
N ILE A 18 3.98 27.22 11.46
CA ILE A 18 3.37 28.29 10.64
C ILE A 18 4.23 29.57 10.64
N ARG A 19 4.46 30.18 9.46
CA ARG A 19 5.09 31.50 9.29
C ARG A 19 4.40 32.34 8.22
N LYS A 20 4.26 33.64 8.49
CA LYS A 20 3.89 34.64 7.48
C LYS A 20 5.11 34.92 6.60
N ALA A 21 4.91 34.98 5.29
CA ALA A 21 5.92 35.22 4.29
C ALA A 21 5.71 36.60 3.62
N ASN A 22 6.78 37.25 3.14
CA ASN A 22 6.68 38.59 2.56
C ASN A 22 6.14 38.58 1.11
N LEU A 23 5.54 39.71 0.70
CA LEU A 23 4.69 39.87 -0.50
C LEU A 23 5.34 39.50 -1.84
N ASP A 24 6.64 39.70 -2.03
CA ASP A 24 7.25 39.58 -3.37
C ASP A 24 7.96 38.24 -3.66
N SER A 25 8.15 37.38 -2.65
CA SER A 25 8.95 36.14 -2.81
C SER A 25 8.65 34.99 -1.82
N PHE A 26 7.58 35.04 -1.02
CA PHE A 26 7.34 34.05 0.05
C PHE A 26 8.61 33.75 0.88
N TRP A 27 9.34 34.81 1.26
CA TRP A 27 10.55 34.63 2.06
C TRP A 27 10.21 34.06 3.43
N PHE A 28 11.00 33.08 3.91
CA PHE A 28 10.80 32.44 5.20
C PHE A 28 12.09 32.27 6.00
N GLY A 29 11.91 32.08 7.31
CA GLY A 29 12.96 31.69 8.24
C GLY A 29 12.44 30.69 9.28
N PHE A 30 12.94 29.45 9.24
CA PHE A 30 12.60 28.41 10.20
C PHE A 30 13.73 28.23 11.22
N GLU A 31 13.42 28.48 12.49
CA GLU A 31 14.36 28.39 13.60
C GLU A 31 14.65 26.92 14.01
N LEU A 32 15.93 26.60 14.23
CA LEU A 32 16.41 25.27 14.63
C LEU A 32 15.71 24.75 15.90
N ASN A 33 15.71 25.55 16.96
CA ASN A 33 15.13 25.16 18.25
C ASN A 33 13.63 24.82 18.12
N LYS A 34 12.92 25.57 17.27
CA LYS A 34 11.50 25.35 17.06
C LYS A 34 11.23 24.13 16.18
N ILE A 35 12.06 23.87 15.16
CA ILE A 35 11.99 22.61 14.39
C ILE A 35 12.26 21.42 15.33
N ASN A 36 13.28 21.49 16.19
CA ASN A 36 13.58 20.43 17.15
C ASN A 36 12.41 20.20 18.12
N TYR A 37 11.73 21.26 18.58
CA TYR A 37 10.49 21.12 19.35
C TYR A 37 9.41 20.33 18.60
N TYR A 38 9.12 20.64 17.33
CA TYR A 38 8.12 19.89 16.56
C TYR A 38 8.59 18.46 16.26
N LYS A 39 9.88 18.24 16.00
CA LYS A 39 10.46 16.90 15.83
C LYS A 39 10.29 16.05 17.09
N ASN A 40 10.55 16.62 18.26
CA ASN A 40 10.41 15.89 19.52
C ASN A 40 8.94 15.67 19.89
N SER A 41 8.05 16.61 19.55
CA SER A 41 6.63 16.53 19.93
C SER A 41 5.77 15.73 18.94
N TYR A 42 6.19 15.66 17.67
CA TYR A 42 5.38 15.11 16.57
C TYR A 42 6.18 14.25 15.58
N ALA A 43 7.43 13.89 15.88
CA ALA A 43 8.33 13.16 14.97
C ALA A 43 8.43 13.86 13.60
N GLU A 44 7.95 13.23 12.52
CA GLU A 44 7.93 13.84 11.18
C GLU A 44 6.51 14.29 10.77
N ASN A 45 5.55 14.22 11.71
CA ASN A 45 4.12 14.45 11.50
C ASN A 45 3.71 15.92 11.63
N PHE A 46 4.43 16.82 10.94
CA PHE A 46 4.08 18.23 10.89
C PHE A 46 4.43 18.89 9.54
N CYS A 47 3.66 19.91 9.15
CA CYS A 47 3.94 20.73 7.98
C CYS A 47 4.64 22.03 8.35
N PHE A 48 5.39 22.56 7.39
CA PHE A 48 5.76 23.96 7.29
C PHE A 48 4.67 24.69 6.51
N ILE A 49 3.98 25.62 7.17
CA ILE A 49 2.91 26.40 6.56
C ILE A 49 3.40 27.83 6.33
N LEU A 50 3.47 28.22 5.05
CA LEU A 50 3.86 29.56 4.61
C LEU A 50 2.65 30.25 3.98
N TYR A 51 2.31 31.45 4.45
CA TYR A 51 1.17 32.22 3.93
C TYR A 51 1.55 33.68 3.69
N GLN A 52 0.97 34.30 2.66
CA GLN A 52 1.35 35.66 2.19
C GLN A 52 0.64 36.78 2.97
N ASP A 53 -0.70 36.74 3.04
CA ASP A 53 -1.48 37.69 3.82
C ASP A 53 -2.69 37.04 4.49
N GLU A 54 -3.26 37.69 5.51
CA GLU A 54 -4.41 37.17 6.26
C GLU A 54 -5.73 37.22 5.47
N ASP A 55 -5.73 37.94 4.34
CA ASP A 55 -6.90 38.15 3.48
C ASP A 55 -6.76 37.57 2.05
N ASP A 56 -5.60 37.00 1.67
CA ASP A 56 -5.37 36.39 0.34
C ASP A 56 -5.05 34.89 0.44
N PHE A 57 -5.75 34.08 -0.38
CA PHE A 57 -5.77 32.61 -0.33
C PHE A 57 -4.54 31.98 -0.98
N ARG A 58 -3.32 32.44 -0.66
CA ARG A 58 -2.09 31.80 -1.13
C ARG A 58 -1.25 31.31 0.04
N TYR A 59 -1.23 29.99 0.22
CA TYR A 59 -0.35 29.33 1.18
C TYR A 59 0.26 28.05 0.62
N TYR A 60 1.37 27.66 1.22
CA TYR A 60 2.00 26.36 1.00
C TYR A 60 2.02 25.60 2.32
N ALA A 61 1.60 24.34 2.31
CA ALA A 61 1.72 23.44 3.45
C ALA A 61 2.62 22.25 3.07
N ILE A 62 3.91 22.37 3.39
CA ILE A 62 4.95 21.45 2.94
C ILE A 62 5.30 20.47 4.08
N PRO A 63 5.17 19.14 3.90
CA PRO A 63 5.51 18.17 4.93
C PRO A 63 6.98 18.26 5.36
N TYR A 64 7.27 18.06 6.66
CA TYR A 64 8.64 18.06 7.17
C TYR A 64 9.52 17.01 6.49
N THR A 65 8.97 15.83 6.19
CA THR A 65 9.68 14.74 5.48
C THR A 65 10.27 15.20 4.14
N ASN A 66 9.59 16.08 3.41
CA ASN A 66 10.06 16.62 2.14
C ASN A 66 11.18 17.66 2.29
N LEU A 67 11.26 18.35 3.44
CA LEU A 67 12.32 19.32 3.72
C LEU A 67 13.49 18.73 4.52
N LYS A 68 13.27 17.60 5.21
CA LYS A 68 14.28 16.90 6.03
C LYS A 68 15.63 16.69 5.30
N PRO A 69 15.69 16.31 4.01
CA PRO A 69 16.97 16.13 3.31
C PRO A 69 17.78 17.42 3.16
N ILE A 70 17.13 18.58 3.28
CA ILE A 70 17.70 19.90 3.01
C ILE A 70 17.90 20.70 4.30
N LEU A 71 17.17 20.40 5.37
CA LEU A 71 17.36 21.00 6.70
C LEU A 71 18.56 20.39 7.45
N LYS A 72 19.73 20.40 6.81
CA LYS A 72 21.02 19.98 7.37
C LYS A 72 21.73 21.17 8.01
N GLU A 73 22.63 20.92 8.96
CA GLU A 73 23.42 21.96 9.64
C GLU A 73 24.24 22.81 8.66
N ASP A 74 24.77 22.22 7.59
CA ASP A 74 25.50 22.95 6.53
C ASP A 74 24.65 24.02 5.83
N ASN A 75 23.32 23.84 5.84
CA ASN A 75 22.35 24.78 5.26
C ASN A 75 21.81 25.79 6.27
N LEU A 76 22.28 25.77 7.51
CA LEU A 76 21.86 26.66 8.58
C LEU A 76 22.53 28.02 8.40
N ASP A 77 21.75 29.09 8.54
CA ASP A 77 22.27 30.45 8.61
C ASP A 77 22.47 30.84 10.07
N ASN A 78 23.64 31.40 10.38
CA ASN A 78 23.95 31.95 11.69
C ASN A 78 23.92 33.48 11.62
N LEU A 79 22.79 34.08 12.00
CA LEU A 79 22.60 35.53 12.02
C LEU A 79 22.19 35.97 13.43
N LYS A 80 23.06 36.70 14.12
CA LYS A 80 22.80 37.32 15.43
C LYS A 80 22.27 36.31 16.47
N ASP A 81 23.02 35.24 16.68
CA ASP A 81 22.71 34.16 17.65
C ASP A 81 21.39 33.42 17.40
N ARG A 82 20.86 33.50 16.17
CA ARG A 82 19.67 32.75 15.74
C ARG A 82 20.00 31.84 14.59
N TYR A 83 20.08 30.55 14.91
CA TYR A 83 20.23 29.45 13.98
C TYR A 83 18.92 29.17 13.23
N ARG A 84 18.89 29.47 11.93
CA ARG A 84 17.69 29.29 11.10
C ARG A 84 18.02 28.86 9.69
N TRP A 85 17.12 28.13 9.06
CA TRP A 85 17.14 27.95 7.61
C TRP A 85 16.31 29.05 6.96
N SER A 86 16.89 29.76 5.99
CA SER A 86 16.18 30.81 5.24
C SER A 86 16.14 30.52 3.75
N GLY A 87 15.06 31.00 3.11
CA GLY A 87 14.76 30.71 1.72
C GLY A 87 13.57 31.50 1.22
N HIS A 88 13.14 31.22 -0.01
CA HIS A 88 12.02 31.90 -0.65
C HIS A 88 11.29 30.96 -1.63
N ILE A 89 9.99 31.19 -1.87
CA ILE A 89 9.22 30.47 -2.90
C ILE A 89 8.87 31.44 -4.02
N ARG A 90 9.26 31.11 -5.25
CA ARG A 90 8.87 31.86 -6.46
C ARG A 90 8.49 30.89 -7.55
N ASP A 91 7.36 31.13 -8.21
CA ASP A 91 6.82 30.28 -9.28
C ASP A 91 6.69 28.81 -8.86
N ASN A 92 6.18 28.56 -7.65
CA ASN A 92 6.09 27.23 -7.01
C ASN A 92 7.44 26.52 -6.78
N ILE A 93 8.57 27.21 -6.88
CA ILE A 93 9.88 26.66 -6.57
C ILE A 93 10.37 27.19 -5.22
N LEU A 94 10.54 26.29 -4.26
CA LEU A 94 11.17 26.55 -2.97
C LEU A 94 12.70 26.58 -3.13
N ASN A 95 13.31 27.70 -2.76
CA ASN A 95 14.75 27.92 -2.85
C ASN A 95 15.34 28.04 -1.43
N ILE A 96 16.28 27.15 -1.08
CA ILE A 96 17.08 27.20 0.16
C ILE A 96 18.56 27.03 -0.23
N LYS A 97 19.37 28.08 -0.09
CA LYS A 97 20.76 28.11 -0.58
C LYS A 97 20.87 27.54 -2.02
N ASN A 98 21.51 26.38 -2.19
CA ASN A 98 21.73 25.73 -3.49
C ASN A 98 20.62 24.73 -3.88
N TYR A 99 19.59 24.55 -3.05
CA TYR A 99 18.52 23.59 -3.26
C TYR A 99 17.29 24.27 -3.86
N LYS A 100 16.71 23.61 -4.86
CA LYS A 100 15.45 24.00 -5.50
C LYS A 100 14.48 22.82 -5.44
N ILE A 101 13.29 23.03 -4.92
CA ILE A 101 12.23 22.01 -4.84
C ILE A 101 10.97 22.54 -5.49
N ASP A 102 10.36 21.74 -6.36
CA ASP A 102 9.00 22.00 -6.83
C ASP A 102 8.00 21.72 -5.70
N VAL A 103 7.27 22.76 -5.31
CA VAL A 103 6.25 22.74 -4.27
C VAL A 103 4.86 23.06 -4.80
N ALA A 104 4.63 22.97 -6.12
CA ALA A 104 3.33 23.25 -6.74
C ALA A 104 2.21 22.40 -6.13
N LYS A 105 2.48 21.12 -5.86
CA LYS A 105 1.53 20.19 -5.22
C LYS A 105 1.19 20.52 -3.75
N TYR A 106 1.91 21.43 -3.12
CA TYR A 106 1.67 21.87 -1.74
C TYR A 106 0.96 23.22 -1.65
N HIS A 107 0.68 23.84 -2.80
CA HIS A 107 -0.01 25.11 -2.90
C HIS A 107 -1.51 24.93 -2.65
N ASN A 108 -2.06 25.69 -1.69
CA ASN A 108 -3.49 25.74 -1.36
C ASN A 108 -4.17 24.37 -1.14
N ILE A 109 -3.44 23.39 -0.59
CA ILE A 109 -4.00 22.06 -0.30
C ILE A 109 -5.08 22.13 0.80
N ASP A 110 -6.05 21.21 0.75
CA ASP A 110 -7.17 21.21 1.68
C ASP A 110 -6.72 21.04 3.14
N ILE A 111 -7.43 21.69 4.06
CA ILE A 111 -7.05 21.69 5.49
C ILE A 111 -7.06 20.28 6.09
N GLU A 112 -7.98 19.43 5.65
CA GLU A 112 -8.07 18.04 6.09
C GLU A 112 -6.78 17.26 5.77
N ASP A 113 -6.13 17.59 4.65
CA ASP A 113 -4.84 17.01 4.25
C ASP A 113 -3.68 17.50 5.12
N ILE A 114 -3.79 18.71 5.67
CA ILE A 114 -2.76 19.31 6.53
C ILE A 114 -2.82 18.73 7.94
N GLU A 115 -4.00 18.34 8.44
CA GLU A 115 -4.15 17.73 9.76
C GLU A 115 -3.43 16.36 9.88
N ASN A 116 -2.98 15.78 8.78
CA ASN A 116 -2.16 14.56 8.77
C ASN A 116 -1.16 14.55 7.60
N PRO A 117 0.03 15.18 7.74
CA PRO A 117 1.03 15.32 6.68
C PRO A 117 1.49 14.03 6.00
N TYR A 118 1.26 12.86 6.60
CA TYR A 118 1.53 11.57 5.98
C TYR A 118 0.48 11.15 4.94
N LEU A 119 -0.71 11.76 4.93
CA LEU A 119 -1.75 11.46 3.94
C LEU A 119 -1.39 11.98 2.53
N ASN A 120 -0.52 12.99 2.43
CA ASN A 120 -0.09 13.58 1.14
C ASN A 120 1.34 13.21 0.70
N SER A 121 1.96 12.21 1.31
CA SER A 121 2.60 11.22 0.46
C SER A 121 1.52 10.19 0.15
N GLY A 122 0.99 10.16 -1.07
CA GLY A 122 0.13 9.07 -1.57
C GLY A 122 0.81 7.69 -1.56
N THR A 123 1.84 7.51 -0.74
CA THR A 123 2.46 6.25 -0.44
C THR A 123 1.57 5.54 0.59
N SER A 124 0.78 4.64 0.05
CA SER A 124 0.66 3.26 0.45
C SER A 124 1.32 2.76 1.80
N PHE A 125 2.47 3.29 2.22
CA PHE A 125 3.18 2.96 3.48
C PHE A 125 2.60 3.63 4.73
N GLY A 126 2.16 4.89 4.65
CA GLY A 126 1.59 5.61 5.80
C GLY A 126 0.35 4.91 6.35
N LEU A 127 -0.48 4.40 5.44
CA LEU A 127 -1.67 3.63 5.77
C LEU A 127 -1.33 2.31 6.48
N LEU A 128 -0.31 1.58 6.01
CA LEU A 128 0.12 0.32 6.63
C LEU A 128 0.69 0.54 8.03
N HIS A 129 1.46 1.62 8.24
CA HIS A 129 2.01 1.90 9.56
C HIS A 129 0.93 2.29 10.58
N GLN A 130 -0.07 3.08 10.14
CA GLN A 130 -1.16 3.56 10.98
C GLN A 130 -2.18 2.45 11.29
N LYS A 131 -2.64 1.74 10.26
CA LYS A 131 -3.67 0.72 10.42
C LYS A 131 -3.12 -0.62 10.86
N LYS A 132 -1.84 -0.91 10.59
CA LYS A 132 -1.19 -2.22 10.73
C LYS A 132 -1.75 -3.32 9.82
N GLN A 133 -2.86 -3.05 9.14
CA GLN A 133 -3.43 -3.92 8.11
C GLN A 133 -4.00 -3.10 6.95
N ILE A 134 -3.75 -3.56 5.73
CA ILE A 134 -4.29 -2.94 4.51
C ILE A 134 -4.80 -4.00 3.55
N ILE A 135 -5.67 -3.58 2.62
CA ILE A 135 -6.07 -4.34 1.45
C ILE A 135 -5.72 -3.50 0.22
N ALA A 136 -4.79 -4.01 -0.59
CA ALA A 136 -4.55 -3.52 -1.93
C ALA A 136 -5.63 -4.08 -2.85
N TYR A 137 -6.45 -3.22 -3.42
CA TYR A 137 -7.59 -3.63 -4.25
C TYR A 137 -7.59 -2.91 -5.59
N GLY A 138 -8.18 -3.53 -6.59
CA GLY A 138 -8.36 -2.91 -7.89
C GLY A 138 -8.50 -3.93 -9.01
N PRO A 139 -8.56 -3.44 -10.25
CA PRO A 139 -8.75 -4.28 -11.43
C PRO A 139 -7.60 -5.30 -11.62
N PRO A 140 -7.81 -6.37 -12.39
CA PRO A 140 -6.75 -7.33 -12.69
C PRO A 140 -5.59 -6.65 -13.43
N GLY A 141 -4.38 -7.16 -13.17
CA GLY A 141 -3.18 -6.70 -13.85
C GLY A 141 -2.62 -5.35 -13.40
N THR A 142 -3.04 -4.82 -12.25
CA THR A 142 -2.50 -3.55 -11.69
C THR A 142 -1.31 -3.75 -10.75
N GLY A 143 -0.66 -4.92 -10.78
CA GLY A 143 0.56 -5.19 -10.01
C GLY A 143 0.37 -5.40 -8.51
N LYS A 144 -0.84 -5.64 -8.00
CA LYS A 144 -1.14 -5.76 -6.55
C LYS A 144 -0.20 -6.70 -5.79
N THR A 145 0.02 -7.91 -6.29
CA THR A 145 0.89 -8.91 -5.67
C THR A 145 2.36 -8.45 -5.68
N TYR A 146 2.81 -7.85 -6.78
CA TYR A 146 4.15 -7.28 -6.90
C TYR A 146 4.40 -6.16 -5.89
N HIS A 147 3.48 -5.18 -5.83
CA HIS A 147 3.56 -4.08 -4.88
C HIS A 147 3.51 -4.58 -3.43
N THR A 148 2.70 -5.60 -3.15
CA THR A 148 2.61 -6.19 -1.81
C THR A 148 3.94 -6.81 -1.36
N LYS A 149 4.65 -7.55 -2.23
CA LYS A 149 5.98 -8.10 -1.91
C LYS A 149 6.98 -7.01 -1.58
N ARG A 150 7.11 -6.00 -2.46
CA ARG A 150 8.02 -4.87 -2.26
C ARG A 150 7.71 -4.14 -0.95
N LYS A 151 6.42 -3.88 -0.70
CA LYS A 151 5.96 -3.23 0.53
C LYS A 151 6.32 -3.99 1.78
N SER A 152 6.24 -5.32 1.76
CA SER A 152 6.63 -6.15 2.89
C SER A 152 8.11 -6.00 3.22
N VAL A 153 8.97 -6.04 2.19
CA VAL A 153 10.42 -5.85 2.34
C VAL A 153 10.73 -4.47 2.90
N GLU A 154 10.18 -3.41 2.30
CA GLU A 154 10.41 -2.02 2.73
C GLU A 154 9.88 -1.76 4.15
N ASN A 155 8.73 -2.35 4.50
CA ASN A 155 8.17 -2.24 5.85
C ASN A 155 9.10 -2.86 6.88
N ILE A 156 9.66 -4.05 6.61
CA ILE A 156 10.51 -4.77 7.53
C ILE A 156 11.89 -4.12 7.64
N MET A 157 12.52 -3.79 6.52
CA MET A 157 13.92 -3.36 6.48
C MET A 157 14.13 -1.88 6.78
N ASN A 158 13.19 -1.00 6.45
CA ASN A 158 13.42 0.45 6.49
C ASN A 158 12.25 1.23 7.07
N GLY A 159 11.53 0.62 8.02
CA GLY A 159 10.48 1.34 8.70
C GLY A 159 9.24 1.63 7.83
N GLY A 160 9.19 1.17 6.58
CA GLY A 160 8.18 1.57 5.60
C GLY A 160 8.56 2.80 4.76
N VAL A 161 9.83 3.17 4.71
CA VAL A 161 10.34 4.19 3.79
C VAL A 161 10.66 3.54 2.44
N THR A 162 10.07 4.07 1.36
CA THR A 162 10.32 3.62 -0.01
C THR A 162 11.80 3.67 -0.32
N MET A 163 12.34 2.57 -0.81
CA MET A 163 13.74 2.46 -1.20
C MET A 163 13.85 2.80 -2.69
N ASP A 164 13.83 4.10 -3.00
CA ASP A 164 13.97 4.58 -4.37
C ASP A 164 15.31 4.10 -4.97
N ASN A 165 15.25 3.51 -6.16
CA ASN A 165 16.38 2.99 -6.96
C ASN A 165 16.93 1.61 -6.59
N LEU A 166 16.25 0.82 -5.76
CA LEU A 166 16.62 -0.60 -5.64
C LEU A 166 16.13 -1.40 -6.85
N GLU A 167 17.03 -2.19 -7.41
CA GLU A 167 16.70 -3.14 -8.46
C GLU A 167 15.72 -4.17 -7.93
N GLN A 168 14.81 -4.61 -8.80
CA GLN A 168 13.76 -5.55 -8.42
C GLN A 168 14.34 -6.89 -7.95
N GLU A 169 15.46 -7.33 -8.53
CA GLU A 169 16.16 -8.56 -8.13
C GLU A 169 16.58 -8.52 -6.65
N TYR A 170 17.05 -7.37 -6.16
CA TYR A 170 17.39 -7.20 -4.74
C TYR A 170 16.16 -7.33 -3.85
N ILE A 171 15.04 -6.73 -4.23
CA ILE A 171 13.77 -6.86 -3.48
C ILE A 171 13.30 -8.31 -3.43
N ASP A 172 13.39 -9.04 -4.55
CA ASP A 172 12.99 -10.44 -4.62
C ASP A 172 13.92 -11.35 -3.79
N GLN A 173 15.22 -11.07 -3.78
CA GLN A 173 16.18 -11.75 -2.90
C GLN A 173 15.84 -11.50 -1.42
N GLN A 174 15.66 -10.24 -1.01
CA GLN A 174 15.34 -9.90 0.37
C GLN A 174 13.99 -10.47 0.80
N TYR A 175 13.00 -10.50 -0.10
CA TYR A 175 11.73 -11.17 0.12
C TYR A 175 11.92 -12.67 0.40
N GLY A 176 12.76 -13.35 -0.38
CA GLY A 176 13.13 -14.75 -0.18
C GLY A 176 13.77 -14.99 1.18
N GLU A 177 14.79 -14.22 1.53
CA GLU A 177 15.48 -14.31 2.83
C GLU A 177 14.55 -14.07 4.02
N LEU A 178 13.67 -13.07 3.94
CA LEU A 178 12.71 -12.76 5.00
C LEU A 178 11.62 -13.84 5.12
N LYS A 179 11.24 -14.48 4.01
CA LYS A 179 10.32 -15.62 4.01
C LYS A 179 10.96 -16.85 4.65
N GLU A 180 12.21 -17.16 4.31
CA GLU A 180 12.96 -18.28 4.93
C GLU A 180 13.13 -18.09 6.44
N LYS A 181 13.35 -16.85 6.89
CA LYS A 181 13.39 -16.49 8.33
C LYS A 181 12.02 -16.48 9.00
N GLY A 182 10.92 -16.60 8.25
CA GLY A 182 9.55 -16.58 8.77
C GLY A 182 9.00 -15.19 9.13
N HIS A 183 9.68 -14.11 8.70
CA HIS A 183 9.20 -12.73 8.87
C HIS A 183 8.09 -12.39 7.87
N ILE A 184 8.10 -13.04 6.70
CA ILE A 184 7.04 -12.92 5.71
C ILE A 184 6.37 -14.28 5.54
N GLU A 185 5.05 -14.31 5.62
CA GLU A 185 4.25 -15.45 5.22
C GLU A 185 3.29 -15.04 4.11
N PHE A 186 3.06 -15.94 3.16
CA PHE A 186 2.16 -15.71 2.03
C PHE A 186 1.15 -16.84 1.95
N ILE A 187 -0.13 -16.46 2.00
CA ILE A 187 -1.25 -17.38 1.79
C ILE A 187 -2.22 -16.81 0.77
N THR A 188 -2.98 -17.71 0.14
CA THR A 188 -4.08 -17.36 -0.74
C THR A 188 -5.37 -17.89 -0.14
N PHE A 189 -6.38 -17.05 0.00
CA PHE A 189 -7.68 -17.49 0.48
C PHE A 189 -8.46 -18.19 -0.64
N HIS A 190 -9.18 -19.23 -0.26
CA HIS A 190 -10.12 -19.96 -1.11
C HIS A 190 -11.43 -20.20 -0.36
N PRO A 191 -12.54 -20.53 -1.05
CA PRO A 191 -13.86 -20.65 -0.41
C PRO A 191 -13.91 -21.65 0.76
N SER A 192 -13.07 -22.68 0.73
CA SER A 192 -12.98 -23.70 1.80
C SER A 192 -11.98 -23.35 2.92
N TYR A 193 -11.32 -22.19 2.89
CA TYR A 193 -10.30 -21.83 3.88
C TYR A 193 -10.99 -21.51 5.20
N SER A 194 -10.49 -22.06 6.30
CA SER A 194 -11.23 -22.04 7.58
C SER A 194 -10.40 -21.51 8.76
N TYR A 195 -11.09 -21.28 9.88
CA TYR A 195 -10.48 -20.87 11.15
C TYR A 195 -9.42 -21.87 11.62
N GLU A 196 -9.67 -23.17 11.44
CA GLU A 196 -8.82 -24.26 11.90
C GLU A 196 -7.45 -24.30 11.22
N GLU A 197 -7.38 -23.84 9.97
CA GLU A 197 -6.13 -23.72 9.22
C GLU A 197 -5.41 -22.41 9.52
N PHE A 198 -6.17 -21.35 9.79
CA PHE A 198 -5.64 -20.01 9.98
C PHE A 198 -5.16 -19.75 11.41
N VAL A 199 -5.95 -20.13 12.42
CA VAL A 199 -5.71 -19.81 13.83
C VAL A 199 -5.33 -21.04 14.62
N GLU A 200 -6.26 -21.97 14.81
CA GLU A 200 -6.03 -23.25 15.47
C GLU A 200 -7.19 -24.21 15.26
N GLY A 201 -6.89 -25.50 15.21
CA GLY A 201 -7.89 -26.55 15.09
C GLY A 201 -7.45 -27.85 15.74
N ILE A 202 -8.31 -28.86 15.63
CA ILE A 202 -8.03 -30.21 16.10
C ILE A 202 -7.65 -31.07 14.89
N THR A 203 -6.53 -31.78 14.99
CA THR A 203 -6.12 -32.80 14.03
C THR A 203 -5.89 -34.13 14.75
N ILE A 204 -5.59 -35.18 14.00
CA ILE A 204 -5.26 -36.51 14.52
C ILE A 204 -3.79 -36.84 14.29
N ASP A 205 -3.24 -37.73 15.12
CA ASP A 205 -1.94 -38.33 14.85
C ASP A 205 -2.01 -39.27 13.63
N ILE A 206 -1.06 -39.07 12.73
CA ILE A 206 -0.84 -39.89 11.54
C ILE A 206 0.49 -40.64 11.67
N ASP A 207 0.53 -41.87 11.21
CA ASP A 207 1.75 -42.67 11.11
C ASP A 207 2.65 -42.21 9.95
N SER A 208 3.80 -42.85 9.79
CA SER A 208 4.76 -42.55 8.72
C SER A 208 4.23 -42.81 7.30
N THR A 209 3.06 -43.44 7.17
CA THR A 209 2.37 -43.70 5.89
C THR A 209 1.23 -42.71 5.61
N GLY A 210 1.01 -41.74 6.51
CA GLY A 210 -0.08 -40.76 6.41
C GLY A 210 -1.45 -41.31 6.82
N LYS A 211 -1.50 -42.49 7.46
CA LYS A 211 -2.74 -43.08 7.97
C LYS A 211 -2.93 -42.75 9.46
N PRO A 212 -4.18 -42.61 9.94
CA PRO A 212 -4.44 -42.49 11.37
C PRO A 212 -3.79 -43.63 12.14
N THR A 213 -3.13 -43.32 13.25
CA THR A 213 -2.53 -44.35 14.11
C THR A 213 -3.62 -45.28 14.67
N GLU A 214 -3.31 -46.55 14.93
CA GLU A 214 -4.28 -47.53 15.49
C GLU A 214 -4.97 -47.00 16.76
N ASN A 215 -4.25 -46.21 17.56
CA ASN A 215 -4.82 -45.42 18.65
C ASN A 215 -5.08 -44.00 18.19
N LEU A 216 -6.35 -43.66 17.91
CA LEU A 216 -6.74 -42.34 17.45
C LEU A 216 -6.54 -41.31 18.57
N ARG A 217 -5.56 -40.41 18.39
CA ARG A 217 -5.25 -39.32 19.32
C ARG A 217 -5.50 -37.99 18.65
N TYR A 218 -6.33 -37.17 19.27
CA TYR A 218 -6.56 -35.79 18.83
C TYR A 218 -5.47 -34.89 19.40
N LYS A 219 -4.94 -34.01 18.58
CA LYS A 219 -3.99 -32.97 19.00
C LYS A 219 -4.39 -31.62 18.44
N LEU A 220 -4.03 -30.58 19.18
CA LEU A 220 -4.16 -29.21 18.70
C LEU A 220 -3.13 -28.97 17.59
N LYS A 221 -3.60 -28.37 16.50
CA LYS A 221 -2.79 -27.86 15.41
C LYS A 221 -2.85 -26.34 15.46
N GLN A 222 -1.70 -25.70 15.55
CA GLN A 222 -1.61 -24.25 15.42
C GLN A 222 -1.72 -23.87 13.94
N GLY A 223 -2.62 -22.94 13.63
CA GLY A 223 -2.75 -22.35 12.31
C GLY A 223 -1.67 -21.30 12.05
N LEU A 224 -1.53 -20.91 10.78
CA LEU A 224 -0.42 -20.06 10.34
C LEU A 224 -0.40 -18.69 11.04
N PHE A 225 -1.55 -18.06 11.22
CA PHE A 225 -1.66 -16.75 11.87
C PHE A 225 -1.21 -16.81 13.33
N LYS A 226 -1.62 -17.86 14.06
CA LYS A 226 -1.18 -18.08 15.44
C LYS A 226 0.32 -18.33 15.52
N GLN A 227 0.87 -19.16 14.63
CA GLN A 227 2.32 -19.38 14.54
C GLN A 227 3.07 -18.08 14.30
N MET A 228 2.57 -17.22 13.40
CA MET A 228 3.21 -15.95 13.08
C MET A 228 3.15 -14.95 14.25
N VAL A 229 2.03 -14.89 14.97
CA VAL A 229 1.92 -14.13 16.23
C VAL A 229 2.96 -14.61 17.24
N MET A 230 3.06 -15.92 17.46
CA MET A 230 4.03 -16.51 18.39
C MET A 230 5.47 -16.19 18.00
N ARG A 231 5.84 -16.34 16.73
CA ARG A 231 7.19 -15.97 16.23
C ARG A 231 7.48 -14.49 16.45
N SER A 232 6.54 -13.61 16.07
CA SER A 232 6.73 -12.16 16.19
C SER A 232 6.90 -11.68 17.63
N LEU A 233 6.18 -12.31 18.58
CA LEU A 233 6.29 -12.00 20.00
C LEU A 233 7.55 -12.60 20.60
N SER A 234 7.86 -13.86 20.28
CA SER A 234 9.04 -14.58 20.75
C SER A 234 10.33 -13.82 20.41
N GLU A 235 10.47 -13.39 19.15
CA GLU A 235 11.63 -12.60 18.72
C GLU A 235 11.68 -11.23 19.40
N ALA A 236 10.54 -10.55 19.56
CA ALA A 236 10.48 -9.24 20.20
C ALA A 236 10.99 -9.26 21.66
N ILE A 237 10.68 -10.33 22.40
CA ILE A 237 11.08 -10.53 23.81
C ILE A 237 12.38 -11.33 23.98
N GLY A 238 12.99 -11.77 22.88
CA GLY A 238 14.22 -12.59 22.88
C GLY A 238 14.02 -13.99 23.45
N ASP A 239 12.85 -14.60 23.29
CA ASP A 239 12.64 -16.01 23.63
C ASP A 239 13.18 -16.91 22.52
N GLN A 240 13.84 -18.01 22.91
CA GLN A 240 14.53 -18.93 21.99
C GLN A 240 13.97 -20.35 22.09
N ASP A 241 12.97 -20.59 22.94
CA ASP A 241 12.36 -21.92 23.07
C ASP A 241 11.23 -22.06 22.03
N PRO A 242 11.39 -22.95 21.02
CA PRO A 242 10.38 -23.14 19.99
C PRO A 242 9.08 -23.79 20.52
N ASN A 243 9.09 -24.32 21.76
CA ASN A 243 7.94 -24.96 22.38
C ASN A 243 7.18 -24.04 23.36
N SER A 244 7.62 -22.80 23.53
CA SER A 244 6.93 -21.80 24.33
C SER A 244 5.47 -21.65 23.89
N SER A 245 4.53 -21.77 24.83
CA SER A 245 3.11 -21.49 24.55
C SER A 245 2.88 -19.99 24.38
N LEU A 246 1.81 -19.61 23.68
CA LEU A 246 1.46 -18.21 23.49
C LEU A 246 1.20 -17.50 24.83
N GLU A 247 0.53 -18.18 25.77
CA GLU A 247 0.24 -17.66 27.10
C GLU A 247 1.53 -17.35 27.89
N TYR A 248 2.54 -18.22 27.79
CA TYR A 248 3.85 -17.96 28.39
C TYR A 248 4.55 -16.75 27.76
N LEU A 249 4.53 -16.63 26.43
CA LEU A 249 5.14 -15.50 25.73
C LEU A 249 4.48 -14.16 26.11
N ILE A 250 3.15 -14.11 26.19
CA ILE A 250 2.40 -12.92 26.62
C ILE A 250 2.76 -12.55 28.06
N LYS A 251 2.82 -13.55 28.96
CA LYS A 251 3.22 -13.32 30.35
C LYS A 251 4.64 -12.76 30.45
N LYS A 252 5.59 -13.37 29.76
CA LYS A 252 6.99 -12.92 29.73
C LYS A 252 7.13 -11.50 29.19
N TYR A 253 6.38 -11.15 28.14
CA TYR A 253 6.29 -9.77 27.65
C TYR A 253 5.78 -8.80 28.74
N ARG A 254 4.67 -9.15 29.40
CA ARG A 254 4.08 -8.30 30.45
C ARG A 254 5.05 -8.09 31.62
N ASP A 255 5.76 -9.14 32.04
CA ASP A 255 6.77 -9.07 33.09
C ASP A 255 7.94 -8.15 32.69
N GLN A 256 8.42 -8.24 31.44
CA GLN A 256 9.44 -7.33 30.89
C GLN A 256 8.95 -5.87 30.89
N MET A 257 7.73 -5.61 30.41
CA MET A 257 7.18 -4.25 30.35
C MET A 257 6.92 -3.67 31.74
N SER A 258 6.47 -4.49 32.70
CA SER A 258 6.29 -4.07 34.09
C SER A 258 7.61 -3.70 34.74
N SER A 259 8.69 -4.43 34.44
CA SER A 259 10.03 -4.12 34.94
C SER A 259 10.52 -2.77 34.40
N VAL A 260 10.42 -2.56 33.08
CA VAL A 260 10.89 -1.34 32.39
C VAL A 260 10.07 -0.10 32.75
N THR A 261 8.78 -0.24 33.07
CA THR A 261 7.88 0.89 33.38
C THR A 261 7.63 1.11 34.87
N SER A 262 8.33 0.36 35.74
CA SER A 262 8.10 0.34 37.19
C SER A 262 8.30 1.70 37.86
N GLU A 263 9.28 2.49 37.41
CA GLU A 263 9.63 3.80 37.98
C GLU A 263 8.84 4.98 37.37
N ILE A 264 8.09 4.74 36.30
CA ILE A 264 7.32 5.78 35.61
C ILE A 264 5.97 5.92 36.32
N ALA A 265 5.60 7.13 36.74
CA ALA A 265 4.29 7.38 37.35
C ALA A 265 3.23 7.76 36.31
N ASP A 266 3.62 8.50 35.27
CA ASP A 266 2.70 9.00 34.24
C ASP A 266 2.30 7.92 33.23
N ILE A 267 0.99 7.73 33.05
CA ILE A 267 0.44 6.69 32.17
C ILE A 267 0.76 6.95 30.69
N LYS A 268 0.81 8.22 30.26
CA LYS A 268 1.12 8.55 28.87
C LYS A 268 2.59 8.28 28.57
N GLU A 269 3.48 8.60 29.51
CA GLU A 269 4.90 8.30 29.38
C GLU A 269 5.16 6.78 29.33
N LYS A 270 4.46 5.98 30.15
CA LYS A 270 4.51 4.51 30.04
C LYS A 270 4.09 4.02 28.66
N ARG A 271 2.98 4.55 28.15
CA ARG A 271 2.44 4.17 26.84
C ARG A 271 3.39 4.53 25.71
N GLU A 272 3.99 5.71 25.74
CA GLU A 272 4.96 6.10 24.72
C GLU A 272 6.22 5.23 24.79
N LEU A 273 6.72 4.90 25.99
CA LEU A 273 7.85 3.99 26.13
C LEU A 273 7.56 2.58 25.58
N ILE A 274 6.38 2.02 25.88
CA ILE A 274 5.97 0.72 25.33
C ILE A 274 5.87 0.79 23.80
N LYS A 275 5.31 1.88 23.27
CA LYS A 275 5.20 2.10 21.83
C LYS A 275 6.58 2.17 21.16
N THR A 276 7.49 2.97 21.70
CA THR A 276 8.88 3.06 21.21
C THR A 276 9.59 1.70 21.32
N TRP A 277 9.37 0.95 22.40
CA TRP A 277 9.93 -0.40 22.54
C TRP A 277 9.50 -1.31 21.38
N TRP A 278 8.24 -1.23 20.94
CA TRP A 278 7.74 -1.99 19.79
C TRP A 278 8.25 -1.48 18.43
N GLU A 279 8.49 -0.17 18.30
CA GLU A 279 9.00 0.43 17.05
C GLU A 279 10.39 -0.10 16.68
N ASP A 280 11.21 -0.43 17.68
CA ASP A 280 12.55 -1.00 17.52
C ASP A 280 12.56 -2.53 17.31
N LYS A 281 11.40 -3.20 17.32
CA LYS A 281 11.33 -4.66 17.15
C LYS A 281 11.28 -5.10 15.70
N PRO A 282 11.84 -6.29 15.39
CA PRO A 282 11.73 -6.89 14.09
C PRO A 282 10.27 -7.01 13.67
N ARG A 283 9.99 -6.65 12.42
CA ARG A 283 8.63 -6.62 11.87
C ARG A 283 8.34 -7.90 11.12
N PHE A 284 7.06 -8.24 11.10
CA PHE A 284 6.50 -9.42 10.46
C PHE A 284 5.39 -8.99 9.52
N VAL A 285 5.22 -9.64 8.37
CA VAL A 285 4.18 -9.32 7.40
C VAL A 285 3.48 -10.59 6.90
N LEU A 286 2.20 -10.73 7.22
CA LEU A 286 1.33 -11.73 6.63
C LEU A 286 0.69 -11.17 5.35
N ILE A 287 0.96 -11.82 4.22
CA ILE A 287 0.32 -11.51 2.94
C ILE A 287 -0.85 -12.48 2.73
N ILE A 288 -2.04 -11.94 2.50
CA ILE A 288 -3.26 -12.69 2.21
C ILE A 288 -3.74 -12.34 0.80
N ASP A 289 -3.35 -13.15 -0.16
CA ASP A 289 -3.77 -13.01 -1.55
C ASP A 289 -5.23 -13.45 -1.71
N GLU A 290 -5.97 -12.78 -2.61
CA GLU A 290 -7.38 -13.08 -2.88
C GLU A 290 -8.25 -13.09 -1.61
N ILE A 291 -8.03 -12.11 -0.72
CA ILE A 291 -8.63 -12.09 0.63
C ILE A 291 -10.16 -12.18 0.61
N ASN A 292 -10.80 -11.68 -0.45
CA ASN A 292 -12.24 -11.71 -0.61
C ASN A 292 -12.78 -13.10 -0.99
N ARG A 293 -11.97 -14.01 -1.56
CA ARG A 293 -12.41 -15.37 -1.97
C ARG A 293 -12.74 -16.31 -0.80
N GLY A 294 -12.32 -15.96 0.41
CA GLY A 294 -12.69 -16.65 1.65
C GLY A 294 -13.73 -15.89 2.47
N ASP A 295 -14.45 -16.58 3.35
CA ASP A 295 -15.30 -15.93 4.35
C ASP A 295 -14.40 -15.38 5.48
N ILE A 296 -13.91 -14.15 5.29
CA ILE A 296 -12.96 -13.50 6.19
C ILE A 296 -13.49 -13.47 7.63
N SER A 297 -14.80 -13.25 7.82
CA SER A 297 -15.42 -13.24 9.14
C SER A 297 -15.33 -14.60 9.83
N LYS A 298 -15.54 -15.70 9.09
CA LYS A 298 -15.35 -17.06 9.64
C LYS A 298 -13.87 -17.39 9.87
N VAL A 299 -12.99 -17.01 8.95
CA VAL A 299 -11.56 -17.33 9.04
C VAL A 299 -10.90 -16.62 10.22
N PHE A 300 -11.16 -15.33 10.41
CA PHE A 300 -10.64 -14.59 11.57
C PHE A 300 -11.44 -14.84 12.85
N GLY A 301 -12.71 -15.23 12.74
CA GLY A 301 -13.60 -15.42 13.87
C GLY A 301 -13.65 -14.19 14.78
N GLU A 302 -13.43 -14.40 16.07
CA GLU A 302 -13.40 -13.35 17.10
C GLU A 302 -12.12 -12.49 17.06
N LEU A 303 -11.06 -12.93 16.38
CA LEU A 303 -9.78 -12.22 16.32
C LEU A 303 -9.81 -10.97 15.44
N ILE A 304 -10.85 -10.83 14.62
CA ILE A 304 -11.03 -9.70 13.71
C ILE A 304 -10.92 -8.35 14.44
N THR A 305 -11.39 -8.26 15.69
CA THR A 305 -11.32 -7.03 16.49
C THR A 305 -9.89 -6.73 16.95
N LEU A 306 -9.08 -7.76 17.19
CA LEU A 306 -7.69 -7.61 17.64
C LEU A 306 -6.76 -7.04 16.58
N LEU A 307 -7.17 -7.05 15.30
CA LEU A 307 -6.39 -6.47 14.22
C LEU A 307 -6.18 -4.96 14.41
N GLU A 308 -7.15 -4.26 15.01
CA GLU A 308 -7.10 -2.82 15.19
C GLU A 308 -5.86 -2.37 15.96
N ALA A 309 -5.17 -1.35 15.45
CA ALA A 309 -3.83 -0.96 15.92
C ALA A 309 -3.79 -0.63 17.42
N ASP A 310 -4.82 0.01 17.96
CA ASP A 310 -4.93 0.39 19.37
C ASP A 310 -5.31 -0.77 20.30
N LYS A 311 -5.82 -1.88 19.75
CA LYS A 311 -6.25 -3.08 20.51
C LYS A 311 -5.16 -4.15 20.62
N ARG A 312 -4.01 -3.92 20.00
CA ARG A 312 -2.88 -4.84 20.02
C ARG A 312 -2.13 -4.80 21.34
N LEU A 313 -1.30 -5.82 21.56
CA LEU A 313 -0.54 -6.02 22.79
C LEU A 313 0.29 -4.77 23.14
N GLY A 314 0.11 -4.21 24.35
CA GLY A 314 0.79 -3.00 24.83
C GLY A 314 0.22 -1.66 24.35
N MET A 315 -0.84 -1.66 23.53
CA MET A 315 -1.42 -0.43 22.98
C MET A 315 -2.54 0.14 23.87
N GLU A 316 -3.05 1.33 23.52
CA GLU A 316 -3.95 2.11 24.38
C GLU A 316 -5.18 1.34 24.88
N ASN A 317 -5.78 0.52 24.02
CA ASN A 317 -6.98 -0.26 24.26
C ASN A 317 -6.70 -1.76 24.11
N GLU A 318 -5.52 -2.24 24.55
CA GLU A 318 -5.12 -3.66 24.49
C GLU A 318 -6.30 -4.59 24.81
N LEU A 319 -6.54 -5.53 23.91
CA LEU A 319 -7.58 -6.54 24.05
C LEU A 319 -6.95 -7.93 23.91
N THR A 320 -7.41 -8.86 24.73
CA THR A 320 -7.12 -10.30 24.62
C THR A 320 -8.41 -11.07 24.40
N VAL A 321 -8.29 -12.23 23.76
CA VAL A 321 -9.38 -13.17 23.55
C VAL A 321 -8.92 -14.57 23.97
N LYS A 322 -9.84 -15.40 24.48
CA LYS A 322 -9.54 -16.81 24.77
C LYS A 322 -9.94 -17.68 23.60
N LEU A 323 -8.96 -18.39 23.03
CA LEU A 323 -9.22 -19.21 21.85
C LEU A 323 -10.13 -20.41 22.17
N PRO A 324 -11.02 -20.81 21.25
CA PRO A 324 -12.06 -21.81 21.52
C PRO A 324 -11.52 -23.22 21.74
N TYR A 325 -10.42 -23.62 21.08
CA TYR A 325 -9.92 -25.01 21.18
C TYR A 325 -8.87 -25.15 22.28
N SER A 326 -7.87 -24.28 22.30
CA SER A 326 -6.77 -24.34 23.27
C SER A 326 -7.08 -23.69 24.61
N GLN A 327 -8.06 -22.76 24.66
CA GLN A 327 -8.38 -21.93 25.82
C GLN A 327 -7.24 -20.99 26.26
N GLU A 328 -6.19 -20.86 25.44
CA GLU A 328 -5.08 -19.93 25.66
C GLU A 328 -5.52 -18.47 25.43
N GLU A 329 -4.91 -17.54 26.16
CA GLU A 329 -5.01 -16.11 25.83
C GLU A 329 -4.31 -15.81 24.49
N PHE A 330 -4.96 -15.01 23.65
CA PHE A 330 -4.47 -14.56 22.37
C PHE A 330 -4.53 -13.04 22.29
N ALA A 331 -3.43 -12.43 21.86
CA ALA A 331 -3.31 -11.02 21.49
C ALA A 331 -2.37 -10.89 20.30
N ILE A 332 -2.60 -9.85 19.49
CA ILE A 332 -1.78 -9.58 18.31
C ILE A 332 -0.67 -8.57 18.68
N PRO A 333 0.60 -8.88 18.41
CA PRO A 333 1.71 -7.94 18.58
C PRO A 333 1.64 -6.74 17.59
N PRO A 334 2.05 -5.53 18.00
CA PRO A 334 2.12 -4.35 17.12
C PRO A 334 3.08 -4.46 15.94
N ASN A 335 4.08 -5.35 16.01
CA ASN A 335 5.07 -5.58 14.96
C ASN A 335 4.61 -6.57 13.87
N LEU A 336 3.39 -7.13 13.95
CA LEU A 336 2.81 -8.01 12.93
C LEU A 336 1.87 -7.26 11.97
N TYR A 337 2.24 -7.09 10.72
CA TYR A 337 1.44 -6.41 9.71
C TYR A 337 0.66 -7.40 8.85
N VAL A 338 -0.50 -7.00 8.34
CA VAL A 338 -1.30 -7.81 7.41
C VAL A 338 -1.53 -7.05 6.11
N ILE A 339 -1.19 -7.64 4.96
CA ILE A 339 -1.44 -7.05 3.64
C ILE A 339 -2.31 -8.01 2.85
N GLY A 340 -3.56 -7.63 2.63
CA GLY A 340 -4.47 -8.34 1.74
C GLY A 340 -4.36 -7.85 0.30
N THR A 341 -4.59 -8.73 -0.68
CA THR A 341 -4.89 -8.32 -2.06
C THR A 341 -6.33 -8.70 -2.40
N MET A 342 -6.99 -7.88 -3.22
CA MET A 342 -8.37 -8.12 -3.66
C MET A 342 -8.52 -7.75 -5.14
N ASN A 343 -8.96 -8.70 -5.95
CA ASN A 343 -9.44 -8.41 -7.31
C ASN A 343 -10.89 -7.93 -7.23
N THR A 344 -11.17 -6.74 -7.80
CA THR A 344 -12.52 -6.15 -7.75
C THR A 344 -13.41 -6.51 -8.95
N ALA A 345 -12.83 -7.05 -10.03
CA ALA A 345 -13.59 -7.47 -11.21
C ALA A 345 -14.46 -8.73 -10.98
N ASP A 346 -14.09 -9.55 -9.98
CA ASP A 346 -14.73 -10.83 -9.68
C ASP A 346 -16.10 -10.65 -9.01
N LYS A 347 -17.19 -10.75 -9.80
CA LYS A 347 -18.57 -10.65 -9.31
C LYS A 347 -19.03 -11.84 -8.46
N SER A 348 -18.30 -12.95 -8.45
CA SER A 348 -18.65 -14.20 -7.73
C SER A 348 -18.29 -14.19 -6.26
N ILE A 349 -17.72 -13.08 -5.76
CA ILE A 349 -17.09 -13.02 -4.44
C ILE A 349 -17.96 -12.25 -3.44
N ALA A 350 -17.96 -12.71 -2.18
CA ALA A 350 -18.67 -12.04 -1.08
C ALA A 350 -18.15 -10.60 -0.92
N LEU A 351 -19.09 -9.64 -0.86
CA LEU A 351 -18.77 -8.25 -0.50
C LEU A 351 -18.10 -8.24 0.88
N ILE A 352 -16.96 -7.55 1.00
CA ILE A 352 -16.32 -7.35 2.31
C ILE A 352 -17.31 -6.61 3.22
N ASP A 353 -17.67 -7.24 4.34
CA ASP A 353 -18.57 -6.67 5.34
C ASP A 353 -18.06 -5.29 5.80
N VAL A 354 -18.98 -4.37 6.07
CA VAL A 354 -18.72 -3.04 6.65
C VAL A 354 -17.86 -3.13 7.91
N ALA A 355 -18.03 -4.17 8.73
CA ALA A 355 -17.21 -4.38 9.93
C ALA A 355 -15.72 -4.63 9.59
N LEU A 356 -15.45 -5.41 8.54
CA LEU A 356 -14.10 -5.64 8.01
C LEU A 356 -13.54 -4.37 7.38
N ARG A 357 -14.38 -3.66 6.60
CA ARG A 357 -13.97 -2.44 5.91
C ARG A 357 -13.45 -1.35 6.87
N ARG A 358 -13.96 -1.29 8.09
CA ARG A 358 -13.51 -0.34 9.14
C ARG A 358 -12.13 -0.66 9.72
N ARG A 359 -11.75 -1.94 9.68
CA ARG A 359 -10.54 -2.47 10.34
C ARG A 359 -9.34 -2.48 9.41
N PHE A 360 -9.54 -2.65 8.11
CA PHE A 360 -8.49 -2.56 7.10
C PHE A 360 -8.36 -1.15 6.53
N GLY A 361 -7.12 -0.73 6.23
CA GLY A 361 -6.89 0.38 5.31
C GLY A 361 -7.09 -0.08 3.87
N PHE A 362 -7.85 0.64 3.05
CA PHE A 362 -8.06 0.29 1.65
C PHE A 362 -7.16 1.12 0.76
N MET A 363 -6.44 0.44 -0.11
CA MET A 363 -5.51 1.07 -1.04
C MET A 363 -5.87 0.65 -2.44
N GLU A 364 -6.38 1.61 -3.20
CA GLU A 364 -6.72 1.37 -4.58
C GLU A 364 -5.45 1.28 -5.44
N MET A 365 -5.45 0.31 -6.34
CA MET A 365 -4.42 0.09 -7.34
C MET A 365 -5.07 0.11 -8.71
N SER A 366 -5.10 1.31 -9.29
CA SER A 366 -5.62 1.57 -10.63
C SER A 366 -4.55 1.26 -11.69
N PRO A 367 -4.93 1.07 -12.97
CA PRO A 367 -3.96 1.00 -14.05
C PRO A 367 -3.08 2.25 -14.10
N ASP A 368 -1.77 2.04 -14.08
CA ASP A 368 -0.76 3.09 -14.20
C ASP A 368 0.21 2.74 -15.33
N PHE A 369 -0.05 3.25 -16.53
CA PHE A 369 0.81 3.00 -17.68
C PHE A 369 2.08 3.87 -17.67
N GLY A 370 2.15 4.89 -16.82
CA GLY A 370 3.38 5.66 -16.60
C GLY A 370 4.48 4.77 -16.00
N VAL A 371 4.10 3.87 -15.08
CA VAL A 371 5.03 2.87 -14.52
C VAL A 371 5.52 1.90 -15.59
N LEU A 372 4.67 1.46 -16.52
CA LEU A 372 5.08 0.62 -17.65
C LEU A 372 6.06 1.37 -18.59
N ARG A 373 5.76 2.62 -18.94
CA ARG A 373 6.64 3.45 -19.77
C ARG A 373 8.02 3.59 -19.11
N LYS A 374 8.07 3.97 -17.83
CA LYS A 374 9.31 4.19 -17.10
C LYS A 374 10.10 2.90 -16.82
N GLU A 375 9.44 1.87 -16.30
CA GLU A 375 10.13 0.69 -15.76
C GLU A 375 10.38 -0.40 -16.81
N HIS A 376 9.68 -0.36 -17.95
CA HIS A 376 9.87 -1.32 -19.04
C HIS A 376 10.33 -0.65 -20.33
N ILE A 377 9.58 0.31 -20.87
CA ILE A 377 9.87 0.87 -22.19
C ILE A 377 11.17 1.69 -22.21
N GLU A 378 11.31 2.64 -21.29
CA GLU A 378 12.49 3.51 -21.22
C GLU A 378 13.76 2.70 -20.90
N LYS A 379 13.68 1.77 -19.95
CA LYS A 379 14.82 0.92 -19.55
C LYS A 379 15.27 -0.05 -20.64
N ASN A 380 14.35 -0.54 -21.47
CA ASN A 380 14.63 -1.53 -22.52
C ASN A 380 14.53 -0.95 -23.94
N SER A 381 14.58 0.38 -24.10
CA SER A 381 14.21 1.04 -25.37
C SER A 381 15.01 0.54 -26.59
N GLU A 382 16.31 0.31 -26.45
CA GLU A 382 17.15 -0.16 -27.55
C GLU A 382 16.78 -1.58 -27.99
N ALA A 383 16.60 -2.50 -27.02
CA ALA A 383 16.19 -3.87 -27.30
C ALA A 383 14.81 -3.92 -27.96
N LEU A 384 13.83 -3.18 -27.43
CA LEU A 384 12.46 -3.12 -27.97
C LEU A 384 12.41 -2.52 -29.39
N LYS A 385 13.31 -1.57 -29.70
CA LYS A 385 13.45 -1.01 -31.06
C LYS A 385 14.07 -2.02 -32.03
N ASN A 386 15.09 -2.76 -31.58
CA ASN A 386 15.73 -3.80 -32.39
C ASN A 386 14.75 -4.94 -32.73
N GLU A 387 13.87 -5.30 -31.79
CA GLU A 387 12.78 -6.26 -31.98
C GLU A 387 11.57 -5.68 -32.73
N GLY A 388 11.60 -4.40 -33.09
CA GLY A 388 10.54 -3.73 -33.85
C GLY A 388 9.19 -3.63 -33.13
N VAL A 389 9.13 -3.85 -31.81
CA VAL A 389 7.89 -3.86 -31.02
C VAL A 389 7.62 -2.53 -30.31
N TYR A 390 8.63 -1.66 -30.20
CA TYR A 390 8.55 -0.39 -29.44
C TYR A 390 7.32 0.46 -29.80
N ASP A 391 7.05 0.67 -31.10
CA ASP A 391 5.93 1.49 -31.56
C ASP A 391 4.56 0.84 -31.26
N GLY A 392 4.41 -0.47 -31.52
CA GLY A 392 3.18 -1.19 -31.22
C GLY A 392 2.89 -1.25 -29.72
N LEU A 393 3.92 -1.26 -28.89
CA LEU A 393 3.78 -1.22 -27.44
C LEU A 393 3.27 0.14 -26.94
N GLU A 394 3.80 1.26 -27.45
CA GLU A 394 3.28 2.61 -27.16
C GLU A 394 1.83 2.74 -27.65
N LYS A 395 1.53 2.32 -28.89
CA LYS A 395 0.15 2.30 -29.41
C LYS A 395 -0.80 1.45 -28.57
N SER A 396 -0.32 0.33 -28.03
CA SER A 396 -1.09 -0.52 -27.13
C SER A 396 -1.42 0.17 -25.82
N ILE A 397 -0.50 0.97 -25.29
CA ILE A 397 -0.76 1.76 -24.08
C ILE A 397 -1.83 2.79 -24.36
N ASP A 398 -1.70 3.57 -25.44
CA ASP A 398 -2.68 4.59 -25.80
C ASP A 398 -4.07 3.96 -26.01
N ALA A 399 -4.12 2.81 -26.69
CA ALA A 399 -5.35 2.05 -26.88
C ALA A 399 -5.97 1.59 -25.56
N LEU A 400 -5.16 1.05 -24.63
CA LEU A 400 -5.65 0.62 -23.32
C LEU A 400 -6.09 1.79 -22.45
N GLU A 401 -5.45 2.96 -22.54
CA GLU A 401 -5.90 4.18 -21.85
C GLU A 401 -7.29 4.61 -22.35
N ILE A 402 -7.50 4.63 -23.68
CA ILE A 402 -8.80 4.91 -24.31
C ILE A 402 -9.86 3.87 -23.87
N ILE A 403 -9.54 2.58 -23.99
CA ILE A 403 -10.42 1.47 -23.60
C ILE A 403 -10.79 1.58 -22.11
N ASN A 404 -9.82 1.86 -21.25
CA ASN A 404 -10.04 1.98 -19.81
C ASN A 404 -10.92 3.18 -19.44
N ASN A 405 -10.80 4.30 -20.15
CA ASN A 405 -11.67 5.45 -19.97
C ASN A 405 -13.12 5.11 -20.35
N ARG A 406 -13.32 4.39 -21.46
CA ARG A 406 -14.64 3.95 -21.91
C ARG A 406 -15.25 2.88 -20.99
N ILE A 407 -14.46 1.90 -20.53
CA ILE A 407 -14.88 0.92 -19.52
C ILE A 407 -15.34 1.61 -18.23
N ALA A 408 -14.57 2.58 -17.74
CA ALA A 408 -14.91 3.31 -16.53
C ALA A 408 -16.18 4.17 -16.69
N ALA A 409 -16.46 4.66 -17.90
CA ALA A 409 -17.66 5.41 -18.22
C ALA A 409 -18.91 4.53 -18.42
N ASP A 410 -18.76 3.24 -18.75
CA ASP A 410 -19.87 2.31 -18.93
C ASP A 410 -20.46 1.86 -17.57
N PRO A 411 -21.69 2.24 -17.20
CA PRO A 411 -22.29 1.92 -15.91
C PRO A 411 -22.56 0.43 -15.68
N SER A 412 -22.62 -0.37 -16.74
CA SER A 412 -22.87 -1.82 -16.64
C SER A 412 -21.59 -2.65 -16.40
N VAL A 413 -20.43 -2.02 -16.64
CA VAL A 413 -19.10 -2.62 -16.50
C VAL A 413 -18.39 -1.99 -15.30
N GLY A 414 -18.16 -0.68 -15.35
CA GLY A 414 -17.59 0.13 -14.28
C GLY A 414 -16.06 0.06 -14.16
N ARG A 415 -15.50 1.00 -13.39
CA ARG A 415 -14.05 1.20 -13.18
C ARG A 415 -13.28 -0.02 -12.66
N ASP A 416 -13.93 -0.93 -11.93
CA ASP A 416 -13.28 -2.11 -11.34
C ASP A 416 -12.86 -3.17 -12.37
N ARG A 417 -13.25 -2.98 -13.63
CA ARG A 417 -12.92 -3.84 -14.78
C ARG A 417 -11.99 -3.17 -15.77
N GLN A 418 -11.28 -2.12 -15.37
CA GLN A 418 -10.21 -1.60 -16.22
C GLN A 418 -9.09 -2.64 -16.38
N ILE A 419 -8.34 -2.56 -17.46
CA ILE A 419 -7.24 -3.46 -17.79
C ILE A 419 -5.94 -2.85 -17.27
N GLY A 420 -5.26 -3.56 -16.38
CA GLY A 420 -4.01 -3.10 -15.78
C GLY A 420 -2.80 -3.20 -16.72
N HIS A 421 -1.74 -2.47 -16.39
CA HIS A 421 -0.51 -2.43 -17.19
C HIS A 421 0.31 -3.73 -17.18
N SER A 422 0.09 -4.65 -16.24
CA SER A 422 0.96 -5.82 -16.06
C SER A 422 0.90 -6.82 -17.22
N PHE A 423 -0.17 -6.80 -18.02
CA PHE A 423 -0.28 -7.61 -19.23
C PHE A 423 0.87 -7.31 -20.20
N LEU A 424 1.26 -6.04 -20.31
CA LEU A 424 2.29 -5.58 -21.25
C LEU A 424 3.72 -5.62 -20.69
N PHE A 425 3.90 -5.84 -19.38
CA PHE A 425 5.21 -5.78 -18.71
C PHE A 425 6.21 -6.86 -19.15
N LYS A 426 5.74 -7.94 -19.79
CA LYS A 426 6.58 -9.05 -20.25
C LYS A 426 6.82 -9.05 -21.76
N VAL A 427 6.24 -8.09 -22.49
CA VAL A 427 6.37 -8.02 -23.95
C VAL A 427 7.78 -7.60 -24.33
N GLN A 428 8.49 -8.43 -25.10
CA GLN A 428 9.84 -8.13 -25.59
C GLN A 428 9.89 -8.12 -27.13
N THR A 429 8.99 -8.86 -27.78
CA THR A 429 8.94 -9.04 -29.24
C THR A 429 7.54 -8.76 -29.80
N GLN A 430 7.44 -8.57 -31.11
CA GLN A 430 6.15 -8.42 -31.82
C GLN A 430 5.22 -9.60 -31.57
N SER A 431 5.76 -10.83 -31.58
CA SER A 431 5.02 -12.05 -31.29
C SER A 431 4.43 -12.05 -29.88
N ASP A 432 5.17 -11.57 -28.87
CA ASP A 432 4.66 -11.46 -27.51
C ASP A 432 3.46 -10.50 -27.46
N LEU A 433 3.55 -9.37 -28.16
CA LEU A 433 2.48 -8.38 -28.16
C LEU A 433 1.19 -8.92 -28.81
N ILE A 434 1.31 -9.65 -29.92
CA ILE A 434 0.20 -10.37 -30.55
C ILE A 434 -0.41 -11.37 -29.56
N LEU A 435 0.41 -12.18 -28.90
CA LEU A 435 -0.06 -13.20 -27.96
C LEU A 435 -0.79 -12.58 -26.76
N VAL A 436 -0.29 -11.47 -26.21
CA VAL A 436 -0.93 -10.77 -25.09
C VAL A 436 -2.28 -10.18 -25.51
N TRP A 437 -2.36 -9.49 -26.65
CA TRP A 437 -3.64 -8.95 -27.11
C TRP A 437 -4.65 -10.06 -27.41
N LYS A 438 -4.23 -11.06 -28.17
CA LYS A 438 -5.09 -12.16 -28.63
C LYS A 438 -5.57 -13.07 -27.51
N ASN A 439 -4.71 -13.42 -26.56
CA ASN A 439 -5.00 -14.47 -25.59
C ASN A 439 -5.29 -13.96 -24.18
N GLU A 440 -5.02 -12.68 -23.89
CA GLU A 440 -5.25 -12.12 -22.55
C GLU A 440 -6.18 -10.91 -22.60
N ILE A 441 -5.88 -9.87 -23.38
CA ILE A 441 -6.63 -8.60 -23.37
C ILE A 441 -8.01 -8.76 -24.03
N LEU A 442 -8.08 -9.29 -25.25
CA LEU A 442 -9.35 -9.43 -25.98
C LEU A 442 -10.30 -10.43 -25.31
N PRO A 443 -9.87 -11.63 -24.87
CA PRO A 443 -10.75 -12.55 -24.15
C PRO A 443 -11.29 -11.96 -22.84
N LEU A 444 -10.49 -11.13 -22.15
CA LEU A 444 -10.95 -10.41 -20.95
C LEU A 444 -12.08 -9.41 -21.28
N LEU A 445 -11.99 -8.71 -22.41
CA LEU A 445 -13.07 -7.85 -22.90
C LEU A 445 -14.32 -8.69 -23.23
N GLU A 446 -14.16 -9.84 -23.88
CA GLU A 446 -15.28 -10.75 -24.16
C GLU A 446 -16.00 -11.19 -22.87
N GLU A 447 -15.25 -11.48 -21.81
CA GLU A 447 -15.81 -11.80 -20.50
C GLU A 447 -16.56 -10.61 -19.88
N TYR A 448 -15.98 -9.41 -19.92
CA TYR A 448 -16.58 -8.21 -19.33
C TYR A 448 -17.93 -7.86 -19.96
N TYR A 449 -18.06 -8.04 -21.27
CA TYR A 449 -19.28 -7.77 -22.02
C TYR A 449 -20.13 -9.03 -22.27
N TYR A 450 -19.81 -10.17 -21.64
CA TYR A 450 -20.55 -11.43 -21.75
C TYR A 450 -20.80 -11.85 -23.21
N GLY A 451 -19.80 -11.70 -24.07
CA GLY A 451 -19.90 -12.01 -25.51
C GLY A 451 -20.79 -11.06 -26.32
N GLN A 452 -21.17 -9.89 -25.79
CA GLN A 452 -21.93 -8.88 -26.54
C GLN A 452 -21.00 -8.09 -27.47
N TYR A 453 -20.67 -8.70 -28.62
CA TYR A 453 -19.71 -8.16 -29.59
C TYR A 453 -20.05 -6.76 -30.09
N SER A 454 -21.32 -6.39 -30.29
CA SER A 454 -21.69 -5.00 -30.64
C SER A 454 -21.21 -3.98 -29.62
N ARG A 455 -21.23 -4.33 -28.33
CA ARG A 455 -20.78 -3.45 -27.26
C ARG A 455 -19.26 -3.39 -27.17
N ILE A 456 -18.58 -4.50 -27.45
CA ILE A 456 -17.13 -4.52 -27.58
C ILE A 456 -16.70 -3.66 -28.77
N ASN A 457 -17.45 -3.70 -29.86
CA ASN A 457 -17.20 -2.89 -31.05
C ASN A 457 -17.46 -1.39 -30.81
N GLU A 458 -18.53 -1.06 -30.07
CA GLU A 458 -18.77 0.31 -29.58
C GLU A 458 -17.65 0.77 -28.65
N LEU A 459 -17.20 -0.11 -27.74
CA LEU A 459 -16.08 0.16 -26.83
C LEU A 459 -14.78 0.43 -27.59
N LEU A 460 -14.43 -0.38 -28.60
CA LEU A 460 -13.15 -0.28 -29.31
C LEU A 460 -13.16 0.81 -30.38
N PHE A 461 -14.25 0.89 -31.16
CA PHE A 461 -14.30 1.66 -32.41
C PHE A 461 -15.43 2.69 -32.48
N GLN A 462 -16.25 2.83 -31.43
CA GLN A 462 -17.45 3.69 -31.43
C GLN A 462 -18.45 3.38 -32.56
N LYS A 463 -18.52 2.10 -32.98
CA LYS A 463 -19.40 1.63 -34.05
C LYS A 463 -20.35 0.56 -33.53
N ALA A 464 -21.63 0.67 -33.89
CA ALA A 464 -22.63 -0.34 -33.54
C ALA A 464 -22.62 -1.56 -34.48
N ASP A 465 -22.15 -1.37 -35.72
CA ASP A 465 -22.13 -2.37 -36.79
C ASP A 465 -20.76 -3.04 -36.93
N ASP A 466 -20.75 -4.23 -37.54
CA ASP A 466 -19.54 -5.04 -37.78
C ASP A 466 -18.39 -4.22 -38.40
N THR A 467 -17.16 -4.49 -37.94
CA THR A 467 -15.93 -3.88 -38.45
C THR A 467 -15.06 -4.90 -39.19
N SER A 468 -13.94 -4.43 -39.75
CA SER A 468 -12.89 -5.33 -40.26
C SER A 468 -12.36 -6.27 -39.19
N TRP A 469 -12.43 -5.88 -37.91
CA TRP A 469 -11.81 -6.59 -36.78
C TRP A 469 -12.78 -7.43 -35.97
N LEU A 470 -14.06 -7.09 -35.98
CA LEU A 470 -15.03 -7.71 -35.07
C LEU A 470 -16.39 -7.80 -35.77
N SER A 471 -17.02 -8.98 -35.69
CA SER A 471 -18.40 -9.16 -36.14
C SER A 471 -19.24 -9.87 -35.08
N GLN A 472 -20.56 -9.68 -35.11
CA GLN A 472 -21.44 -10.40 -34.17
C GLN A 472 -21.44 -11.93 -34.36
N ASN A 473 -21.25 -12.39 -35.59
CA ASN A 473 -21.36 -13.82 -35.90
C ASN A 473 -20.07 -14.60 -35.65
N GLU A 474 -18.92 -13.96 -35.86
CA GLU A 474 -17.60 -14.61 -35.78
C GLU A 474 -16.79 -14.17 -34.56
N GLY A 475 -17.24 -13.13 -33.84
CA GLY A 475 -16.53 -12.56 -32.71
C GLY A 475 -15.36 -11.68 -33.15
N ILE A 476 -14.31 -11.64 -32.33
CA ILE A 476 -13.09 -10.89 -32.63
C ILE A 476 -12.25 -11.71 -33.63
N LYS A 477 -11.89 -11.09 -34.75
CA LYS A 477 -11.09 -11.74 -35.80
C LYS A 477 -9.65 -11.89 -35.34
N ASP A 478 -9.01 -12.94 -35.83
CA ASP A 478 -7.65 -13.28 -35.46
C ASP A 478 -6.62 -12.31 -36.04
N PHE A 479 -5.56 -12.03 -35.28
CA PHE A 479 -4.36 -11.34 -35.76
C PHE A 479 -3.31 -12.39 -36.10
N ALA A 480 -3.05 -12.59 -37.39
CA ALA A 480 -2.02 -13.53 -37.82
C ALA A 480 -0.63 -12.87 -37.84
N GLU A 481 -0.58 -11.59 -38.21
CA GLU A 481 0.66 -10.83 -38.39
C GLU A 481 0.68 -9.57 -37.51
N TYR A 482 1.87 -9.02 -37.29
CA TYR A 482 2.05 -7.81 -36.47
C TYR A 482 1.44 -6.56 -37.11
N GLU A 483 1.44 -6.50 -38.44
CA GLU A 483 0.79 -5.44 -39.22
C GLU A 483 -0.72 -5.40 -38.97
N ASP A 484 -1.36 -6.56 -38.78
CA ASP A 484 -2.79 -6.64 -38.47
C ASP A 484 -3.07 -6.02 -37.09
N LEU A 485 -2.27 -6.38 -36.08
CA LEU A 485 -2.40 -5.80 -34.75
C LEU A 485 -2.14 -4.29 -34.77
N ASN A 486 -1.13 -3.81 -35.49
CA ASN A 486 -0.86 -2.39 -35.60
C ASN A 486 -2.02 -1.63 -36.24
N ALA A 487 -2.60 -2.15 -37.33
CA ALA A 487 -3.74 -1.53 -37.97
C ALA A 487 -4.98 -1.52 -37.07
N PHE A 488 -5.18 -2.58 -36.27
CA PHE A 488 -6.22 -2.61 -35.23
C PHE A 488 -6.00 -1.52 -34.18
N LEU A 489 -4.78 -1.40 -33.64
CA LEU A 489 -4.44 -0.38 -32.64
C LEU A 489 -4.59 1.03 -33.19
N ASP A 490 -4.17 1.27 -34.44
CA ASP A 490 -4.33 2.56 -35.12
C ASP A 490 -5.82 2.93 -35.26
N GLU A 491 -6.70 1.98 -35.58
CA GLU A 491 -8.13 2.24 -35.64
C GLU A 491 -8.72 2.54 -34.25
N VAL A 492 -8.33 1.79 -33.20
CA VAL A 492 -8.75 2.09 -31.82
C VAL A 492 -8.32 3.51 -31.41
N ASN A 493 -7.08 3.88 -31.70
CA ASN A 493 -6.48 5.17 -31.32
C ASN A 493 -6.99 6.36 -32.14
N SER A 494 -7.46 6.12 -33.36
CA SER A 494 -7.99 7.19 -34.24
C SER A 494 -9.33 7.79 -33.77
N ASN A 495 -10.02 7.13 -32.83
CA ASN A 495 -11.35 7.50 -32.36
C ASN A 495 -11.34 8.28 -31.04
N GLU A 496 -10.38 9.19 -30.82
CA GLU A 496 -10.37 10.09 -29.65
C GLU A 496 -11.48 11.15 -29.66
#